data_AF-A0A2G6H998-F1
#
_entry.id   AF-A0A2G6H998-F1
#
_cell.length_a   1.000
_cell.length_b   1.000
_cell.length_c   1.000
_cell.angle_alpha   90.00
_cell.angle_beta   90.00
_cell.angle_gamma   90.00
#
_symmetry.space_group_name_H-M   'P 1'
#
loop_
_entity.id
_entity.type
_entity.pdbx_description
1 polymer ?
#
loop_
_entity_poly.entity_id
_entity_poly.type
_entity_poly.pdbx_seq_one_letter_code
_entity_poly.pdbx_strand_id
1 'polypeptide(L)'
;MRNLIIIGNGFDLAHGLKTSYADFISDLKRNRSKYSNIYMKNNWLINSLDEKDKKWSDLEATYFDILTNMGNSDYINKKYKYSDILNYHNVERFNKDFEILKLCLIKYLKEEQKRFRTIAHYEELFKCFTTEETLFLNFNYTETISRYVRISQIPQIQIHGDLKNIDNPMIFGFAASNEDSKDLLEKKIIILCLTLKNLITCIQTMSLC
;
A
#
# COMPACT_ATOMS: atom_id res chain seq x y z
N MET A 1 -16.40 4.23 -21.84
CA MET A 1 -16.23 3.21 -20.78
C MET A 1 -17.58 2.60 -20.45
N ARG A 2 -17.74 1.30 -20.65
CA ARG A 2 -18.95 0.57 -20.23
C ARG A 2 -18.72 -0.24 -18.95
N ASN A 3 -17.49 -0.70 -18.71
CA ASN A 3 -17.15 -1.60 -17.61
C ASN A 3 -16.03 -1.03 -16.74
N LEU A 4 -16.28 -0.93 -15.44
CA LEU A 4 -15.27 -0.66 -14.41
C LEU A 4 -15.07 -1.94 -13.60
N ILE A 5 -13.86 -2.50 -13.62
CA ILE A 5 -13.50 -3.67 -12.83
C ILE A 5 -12.59 -3.22 -11.68
N ILE A 6 -13.05 -3.43 -10.44
CA ILE A 6 -12.31 -3.08 -9.24
C ILE A 6 -11.65 -4.33 -8.68
N ILE A 7 -10.33 -4.29 -8.55
CA ILE A 7 -9.51 -5.37 -7.99
C ILE A 7 -8.94 -4.90 -6.66
N GLY A 8 -9.18 -5.70 -5.62
CA GLY A 8 -8.64 -5.48 -4.28
C GLY A 8 -8.03 -6.76 -3.72
N ASN A 9 -7.56 -6.69 -2.47
CA ASN A 9 -6.69 -7.76 -1.93
C ASN A 9 -7.40 -9.12 -1.85
N GLY A 10 -8.74 -9.13 -1.78
CA GLY A 10 -9.53 -10.35 -1.87
C GLY A 10 -9.24 -11.18 -3.13
N PHE A 11 -8.85 -10.55 -4.23
CA PHE A 11 -8.40 -11.23 -5.43
C PHE A 11 -7.13 -12.05 -5.19
N ASP A 12 -6.09 -11.44 -4.63
CA ASP A 12 -4.84 -12.14 -4.31
C ASP A 12 -5.08 -13.29 -3.32
N LEU A 13 -5.93 -13.06 -2.30
CA LEU A 13 -6.32 -14.07 -1.33
C LEU A 13 -7.07 -15.25 -1.97
N ALA A 14 -7.95 -14.98 -2.95
CA ALA A 14 -8.65 -16.03 -3.70
C ALA A 14 -7.69 -16.90 -4.54
N HIS A 15 -6.50 -16.38 -4.86
CA HIS A 15 -5.42 -17.14 -5.52
C HIS A 15 -4.48 -17.83 -4.52
N GLY A 16 -4.84 -17.84 -3.23
CA GLY A 16 -4.05 -18.45 -2.16
C GLY A 16 -2.78 -17.70 -1.81
N LEU A 17 -2.61 -16.45 -2.28
CA LEU A 17 -1.50 -15.62 -1.86
C LEU A 17 -1.73 -15.12 -0.45
N LYS A 18 -0.67 -15.10 0.35
CA LYS A 18 -0.68 -14.61 1.73
C LYS A 18 -0.47 -13.11 1.79
N THR A 19 -1.33 -12.32 1.16
CA THR A 19 -1.16 -10.85 1.06
C THR A 19 -1.96 -10.09 2.11
N SER A 20 -2.56 -10.77 3.08
CA SER A 20 -3.23 -10.09 4.19
C SER A 20 -2.23 -9.38 5.11
N TYR A 21 -2.71 -8.39 5.85
CA TYR A 21 -1.94 -7.76 6.92
C TYR A 21 -1.40 -8.80 7.91
N ALA A 22 -2.29 -9.68 8.39
CA ALA A 22 -1.95 -10.70 9.37
C ALA A 22 -0.85 -11.66 8.87
N ASP A 23 -0.91 -12.06 7.60
CA ASP A 23 0.11 -12.90 6.98
C ASP A 23 1.49 -12.23 6.93
N PHE A 24 1.53 -10.95 6.54
CA PHE A 24 2.77 -10.18 6.52
C PHE A 24 3.37 -10.06 7.93
N ILE A 25 2.56 -9.70 8.93
CA ILE A 25 3.01 -9.61 10.33
C ILE A 25 3.54 -10.95 10.84
N SER A 26 2.84 -12.05 10.51
CA SER A 26 3.28 -13.40 10.86
C SER A 26 4.64 -13.73 10.24
N ASP A 27 4.84 -13.42 8.96
CA ASP A 27 6.13 -13.62 8.28
C ASP A 27 7.24 -12.77 8.89
N LEU A 28 6.95 -11.49 9.15
CA LEU A 28 7.88 -10.53 9.74
C LEU A 28 8.40 -11.00 11.11
N LYS A 29 7.52 -11.57 11.94
CA LYS A 29 7.87 -12.10 13.27
C LYS A 29 8.60 -13.43 13.20
N ARG A 30 8.13 -14.37 12.38
CA ARG A 30 8.72 -15.72 12.27
C ARG A 30 10.08 -15.69 11.58
N ASN A 31 10.23 -14.84 10.56
CA ASN A 31 11.40 -14.79 9.70
C ASN A 31 12.23 -13.52 9.93
N ARG A 32 12.42 -13.08 11.18
CA ARG A 32 13.20 -11.85 11.49
C ARG A 32 14.60 -11.83 10.84
N SER A 33 15.26 -12.98 10.72
CA SER A 33 16.57 -13.11 10.08
C SER A 33 16.54 -12.77 8.58
N LYS A 34 15.41 -12.99 7.89
CA LYS A 34 15.21 -12.62 6.47
C LYS A 34 15.34 -11.11 6.25
N TYR A 35 15.14 -10.32 7.29
CA TYR A 35 15.09 -8.86 7.23
C TYR A 35 16.22 -8.19 8.04
N SER A 36 17.19 -8.97 8.53
CA SER A 36 18.14 -8.68 9.63
C SER A 36 19.03 -7.44 9.49
N ASN A 37 18.45 -6.26 9.61
CA ASN A 37 19.19 -5.02 9.84
C ASN A 37 19.02 -4.58 11.31
N ILE A 38 20.07 -4.04 11.93
CA ILE A 38 20.04 -3.46 13.30
C ILE A 38 18.86 -2.50 13.46
N TYR A 39 18.52 -1.77 12.39
CA TYR A 39 17.40 -0.86 12.34
C TYR A 39 16.05 -1.49 12.70
N MET A 40 15.81 -2.77 12.37
CA MET A 40 14.54 -3.43 12.74
C MET A 40 14.43 -3.77 14.23
N LYS A 41 15.55 -4.08 14.91
CA LYS A 41 15.51 -4.44 16.33
C LYS A 41 15.02 -3.28 17.19
N ASN A 42 15.33 -2.05 16.78
CA ASN A 42 14.98 -0.82 17.49
C ASN A 42 13.73 -0.13 16.91
N ASN A 43 13.05 -0.77 15.96
CA ASN A 43 11.89 -0.20 15.28
C ASN A 43 10.63 -0.49 16.08
N TRP A 44 10.17 0.52 16.82
CA TRP A 44 8.93 0.44 17.60
C TRP A 44 7.72 0.04 16.76
N LEU A 45 7.56 0.59 15.54
CA LEU A 45 6.41 0.28 14.68
C LEU A 45 6.35 -1.23 14.46
N ILE A 46 7.46 -1.87 14.08
CA ILE A 46 7.54 -3.32 13.89
C ILE A 46 7.17 -4.10 15.16
N ASN A 47 7.65 -3.63 16.32
CA ASN A 47 7.39 -4.27 17.60
C ASN A 47 5.94 -4.06 18.09
N SER A 48 5.25 -3.00 17.64
CA SER A 48 3.86 -2.69 18.02
C SER A 48 2.79 -3.34 17.11
N LEU A 49 3.20 -4.07 16.06
CA LEU A 49 2.30 -4.80 15.14
C LEU A 49 1.72 -6.08 15.76
N ASP A 50 1.34 -6.11 17.03
CA ASP A 50 0.88 -7.34 17.71
C ASP A 50 -0.56 -7.33 18.20
N GLU A 51 -1.42 -6.56 17.54
CA GLU A 51 -2.85 -6.63 17.81
C GLU A 51 -3.50 -7.60 16.84
N LYS A 52 -4.09 -8.68 17.38
CA LYS A 52 -5.10 -9.46 16.66
C LYS A 52 -6.13 -8.49 16.10
N ASP A 53 -6.47 -8.67 14.83
CA ASP A 53 -7.50 -7.89 14.09
C ASP A 53 -7.09 -6.52 13.53
N LYS A 54 -5.82 -6.09 13.64
CA LYS A 54 -5.33 -4.90 12.92
C LYS A 54 -5.37 -5.07 11.40
N LYS A 55 -5.68 -3.97 10.70
CA LYS A 55 -5.66 -3.84 9.24
C LYS A 55 -4.56 -2.88 8.78
N TRP A 56 -4.27 -2.89 7.47
CA TRP A 56 -3.36 -1.94 6.83
C TRP A 56 -3.73 -0.49 7.13
N SER A 57 -5.02 -0.15 7.04
CA SER A 57 -5.54 1.20 7.32
C SER A 57 -5.28 1.64 8.76
N ASP A 58 -5.32 0.72 9.73
CA ASP A 58 -5.12 1.05 11.14
C ASP A 58 -3.66 1.40 11.43
N LEU A 59 -2.74 0.72 10.75
CA LEU A 59 -1.31 1.04 10.78
C LEU A 59 -1.05 2.43 10.18
N GLU A 60 -1.64 2.74 9.02
CA GLU A 60 -1.49 4.06 8.39
C GLU A 60 -2.08 5.19 9.24
N ALA A 61 -3.26 4.96 9.83
CA ALA A 61 -3.88 5.89 10.75
C ALA A 61 -3.03 6.11 12.02
N THR A 62 -2.47 5.03 12.58
CA THR A 62 -1.59 5.11 13.76
C THR A 62 -0.32 5.88 13.43
N TYR A 63 0.31 5.59 12.30
CA TYR A 63 1.49 6.30 11.83
C TYR A 63 1.23 7.80 11.66
N PHE A 64 0.11 8.16 11.01
CA PHE A 64 -0.27 9.56 10.81
C PHE A 64 -0.59 10.30 12.13
N ASP A 65 -1.28 9.65 13.06
CA ASP A 65 -1.61 10.23 14.37
C ASP A 65 -0.35 10.51 15.20
N ILE A 66 0.63 9.60 15.18
CA ILE A 66 1.91 9.80 15.86
C ILE A 66 2.69 10.95 15.21
N LEU A 67 2.75 11.01 13.87
CA LEU A 67 3.44 12.08 13.15
C LEU A 67 2.87 13.46 13.48
N THR A 68 1.55 13.60 13.43
CA THR A 68 0.86 14.89 13.64
C THR A 68 0.93 15.36 15.09
N ASN A 69 1.07 14.44 16.04
CA ASN A 69 1.12 14.74 17.47
C ASN A 69 2.51 14.54 18.09
N MET A 70 3.58 14.43 17.29
CA MET A 70 4.93 14.17 17.81
C MET A 70 5.45 15.27 18.76
N GLY A 71 4.98 16.51 18.60
CA GLY A 71 5.28 17.62 19.51
C GLY A 71 4.44 17.64 20.81
N ASN A 72 3.44 16.77 20.96
CA ASN A 72 2.57 16.69 22.12
C ASN A 72 2.84 15.37 22.88
N SER A 73 3.90 15.37 23.69
CA SER A 73 4.34 14.19 24.46
C SER A 73 3.26 13.61 25.35
N ASP A 74 2.40 14.45 25.94
CA ASP A 74 1.34 14.02 26.85
C ASP A 74 0.25 13.22 26.13
N TYR A 75 -0.16 13.68 24.93
CA TYR A 75 -1.12 12.96 24.09
C TYR A 75 -0.58 11.59 23.69
N ILE A 76 0.64 11.56 23.15
CA ILE A 76 1.29 10.32 22.71
C ILE A 76 1.46 9.36 23.89
N ASN A 77 1.84 9.86 25.07
CA ASN A 77 1.99 9.04 26.26
C ASN A 77 0.69 8.41 26.72
N LYS A 78 -0.36 9.21 26.79
CA LYS A 78 -1.68 8.74 27.21
C LYS A 78 -2.25 7.68 26.27
N LYS A 79 -2.06 7.86 24.96
CA LYS A 79 -2.66 6.99 23.94
C LYS A 79 -1.83 5.74 23.61
N TYR A 80 -0.51 5.90 23.51
CA TYR A 80 0.40 4.86 23.00
C TYR A 80 1.43 4.34 24.01
N LYS A 81 1.43 4.84 25.26
CA LYS A 81 2.38 4.48 26.34
C LYS A 81 3.82 4.83 25.95
N TYR A 82 4.22 6.08 26.22
CA TYR A 82 5.41 6.78 25.70
C TYR A 82 6.74 6.07 25.88
N SER A 83 6.89 5.19 26.88
CA SER A 83 8.18 4.57 27.23
C SER A 83 8.88 3.91 26.05
N ASP A 84 8.11 3.38 25.09
CA ASP A 84 8.66 2.63 23.95
C ASP A 84 8.87 3.51 22.70
N ILE A 85 8.21 4.69 22.64
CA ILE A 85 8.30 5.68 21.55
C ILE A 85 9.37 6.76 21.84
N LEU A 86 9.82 6.88 23.10
CA LEU A 86 10.84 7.82 23.57
C LEU A 86 12.11 7.91 22.70
N ASN A 87 12.47 6.84 22.00
CA ASN A 87 13.62 6.81 21.10
C ASN A 87 13.46 7.73 19.86
N TYR A 88 12.25 8.15 19.52
CA TYR A 88 11.95 9.01 18.38
C TYR A 88 11.88 10.47 18.81
N HIS A 89 13.03 11.05 19.14
CA HIS A 89 13.16 12.49 19.41
C HIS A 89 13.02 13.37 18.15
N ASN A 90 12.92 12.75 16.97
CA ASN A 90 12.85 13.43 15.68
C ASN A 90 11.93 12.63 14.71
N VAL A 91 11.05 13.35 14.02
CA VAL A 91 10.17 12.87 12.93
C VAL A 91 10.96 12.08 11.89
N GLU A 92 12.18 12.51 11.58
CA GLU A 92 13.05 11.85 10.61
C GLU A 92 13.34 10.38 10.97
N ARG A 93 13.60 10.10 12.26
CA ARG A 93 13.85 8.72 12.71
C ARG A 93 12.59 7.88 12.57
N PHE A 94 11.43 8.45 12.90
CA PHE A 94 10.14 7.72 12.82
C PHE A 94 9.76 7.42 11.37
N ASN A 95 9.95 8.39 10.47
CA ASN A 95 9.81 8.20 9.03
C ASN A 95 10.77 7.11 8.52
N LYS A 96 12.03 7.13 8.94
CA LYS A 96 13.02 6.09 8.56
C LYS A 96 12.58 4.70 9.01
N ASP A 97 12.04 4.58 10.21
CA ASP A 97 11.54 3.30 10.73
C ASP A 97 10.26 2.85 10.01
N PHE A 98 9.39 3.77 9.60
CA PHE A 98 8.27 3.43 8.73
C PHE A 98 8.72 2.98 7.34
N GLU A 99 9.72 3.65 6.75
CA GLU A 99 10.31 3.25 5.46
C GLU A 99 10.93 1.85 5.52
N ILE A 100 11.57 1.48 6.63
CA ILE A 100 12.06 0.11 6.82
C ILE A 100 10.92 -0.91 6.80
N LEU A 101 9.79 -0.59 7.44
CA LEU A 101 8.60 -1.45 7.41
C LEU A 101 8.05 -1.60 5.98
N LYS A 102 7.97 -0.49 5.22
CA LYS A 102 7.60 -0.49 3.80
C LYS A 102 8.52 -1.38 2.96
N LEU A 103 9.84 -1.26 3.14
CA LEU A 103 10.81 -2.10 2.43
C LEU A 103 10.65 -3.59 2.77
N CYS A 104 10.34 -3.90 4.03
CA CYS A 104 10.03 -5.27 4.45
C CYS A 104 8.76 -5.80 3.73
N LEU A 105 7.72 -4.97 3.61
CA LEU A 105 6.50 -5.31 2.88
C LEU A 105 6.76 -5.53 1.39
N ILE A 106 7.51 -4.63 0.73
CA ILE A 106 7.91 -4.78 -0.68
C ILE A 106 8.64 -6.10 -0.89
N LYS A 107 9.63 -6.41 -0.03
CA LYS A 107 10.39 -7.66 -0.11
C LYS A 107 9.47 -8.87 0.08
N TYR A 108 8.55 -8.79 1.04
CA TYR A 108 7.59 -9.86 1.30
C TYR A 108 6.69 -10.14 0.10
N LEU A 109 6.00 -9.11 -0.42
CA LEU A 109 5.07 -9.26 -1.53
C LEU A 109 5.76 -9.67 -2.83
N LYS A 110 7.00 -9.22 -3.07
CA LYS A 110 7.82 -9.66 -4.20
C LYS A 110 8.08 -11.17 -4.19
N GLU A 111 8.27 -11.77 -3.01
CA GLU A 111 8.42 -13.21 -2.88
C GLU A 111 7.07 -13.93 -2.97
N GLU A 112 6.04 -13.42 -2.29
CA GLU A 112 4.73 -14.09 -2.25
C GLU A 112 4.08 -14.13 -3.64
N GLN A 113 4.15 -13.06 -4.42
CA GLN A 113 3.57 -13.04 -5.77
C GLN A 113 4.21 -14.06 -6.74
N LYS A 114 5.42 -14.59 -6.45
CA LYS A 114 6.03 -15.65 -7.28
C LYS A 114 5.25 -16.96 -7.23
N ARG A 115 4.49 -17.15 -6.15
CA ARG A 115 3.64 -18.33 -5.93
C ARG A 115 2.33 -18.27 -6.71
N PHE A 116 2.03 -17.12 -7.30
CA PHE A 116 0.82 -16.91 -8.05
C PHE A 116 0.67 -17.90 -9.21
N ARG A 117 -0.55 -18.40 -9.38
CA ARG A 117 -1.00 -19.24 -10.48
C ARG A 117 -2.36 -18.75 -10.92
N THR A 118 -2.59 -18.75 -12.23
CA THR A 118 -3.92 -18.45 -12.75
C THR A 118 -4.87 -19.60 -12.45
N ILE A 119 -6.15 -19.27 -12.35
CA ILE A 119 -7.27 -20.18 -12.13
C ILE A 119 -8.14 -20.07 -13.38
N ALA A 120 -8.38 -21.20 -14.06
CA ALA A 120 -9.08 -21.24 -15.36
C ALA A 120 -10.40 -20.47 -15.36
N HIS A 121 -11.18 -20.56 -14.28
CA HIS A 121 -12.45 -19.84 -14.18
C HIS A 121 -12.29 -18.31 -14.19
N TYR A 122 -11.23 -17.78 -13.57
CA TYR A 122 -10.92 -16.34 -13.66
C TYR A 122 -10.42 -15.97 -15.05
N GLU A 123 -9.70 -16.85 -15.76
CA GLU A 123 -9.31 -16.60 -17.16
C GLU A 123 -10.55 -16.47 -18.06
N GLU A 124 -11.52 -17.39 -17.91
CA GLU A 124 -12.80 -17.34 -18.62
C GLU A 124 -13.60 -16.07 -18.24
N LEU A 125 -13.69 -15.76 -16.95
CA LEU A 125 -14.33 -14.55 -16.45
C LEU A 125 -13.72 -13.31 -17.11
N PHE A 126 -12.40 -13.11 -17.00
CA PHE A 126 -11.76 -11.95 -17.60
C PHE A 126 -11.94 -11.95 -19.12
N LYS A 127 -11.87 -13.09 -19.81
CA LYS A 127 -12.16 -13.15 -21.25
C LYS A 127 -13.58 -12.68 -21.61
N CYS A 128 -14.58 -12.96 -20.77
CA CYS A 128 -15.97 -12.59 -21.02
C CYS A 128 -16.29 -11.13 -20.65
N PHE A 129 -15.72 -10.62 -19.57
CA PHE A 129 -16.06 -9.29 -19.03
C PHE A 129 -15.12 -8.18 -19.50
N THR A 130 -13.97 -8.54 -20.06
CA THR A 130 -12.94 -7.59 -20.47
C THR A 130 -13.05 -7.26 -21.94
N THR A 131 -13.25 -5.98 -22.23
CA THR A 131 -13.31 -5.40 -23.59
C THR A 131 -12.35 -4.22 -23.68
N GLU A 132 -12.15 -3.68 -24.89
CA GLU A 132 -11.32 -2.47 -25.11
C GLU A 132 -11.86 -1.24 -24.36
N GLU A 133 -13.15 -1.22 -24.00
CA GLU A 133 -13.79 -0.15 -23.21
C GLU A 133 -13.76 -0.39 -21.68
N THR A 134 -13.02 -1.41 -21.22
CA THR A 134 -12.92 -1.76 -19.80
C THR A 134 -11.80 -0.98 -19.12
N LEU A 135 -12.05 -0.50 -17.90
CA LEU A 135 -11.03 0.10 -17.04
C LEU A 135 -10.83 -0.77 -15.80
N PHE A 136 -9.58 -1.13 -15.53
CA PHE A 136 -9.19 -1.80 -14.30
C PHE A 136 -8.74 -0.78 -13.25
N LEU A 137 -9.40 -0.82 -12.10
CA LEU A 137 -9.01 -0.06 -10.91
C LEU A 137 -8.42 -1.04 -9.89
N ASN A 138 -7.11 -1.06 -9.74
CA ASN A 138 -6.43 -2.03 -8.91
C ASN A 138 -5.82 -1.37 -7.66
N PHE A 139 -6.17 -1.92 -6.51
CA PHE A 139 -5.68 -1.53 -5.19
C PHE A 139 -4.55 -2.43 -4.70
N ASN A 140 -4.28 -3.55 -5.38
CA ASN A 140 -3.21 -4.46 -4.99
C ASN A 140 -1.86 -3.94 -5.49
N TYR A 141 -0.84 -4.08 -4.64
CA TYR A 141 0.54 -3.79 -5.01
C TYR A 141 1.14 -4.83 -5.96
N THR A 142 0.60 -6.05 -5.96
CA THR A 142 1.09 -7.17 -6.75
C THR A 142 0.69 -7.04 -8.22
N GLU A 143 1.40 -7.77 -9.08
CA GLU A 143 1.14 -7.78 -10.52
C GLU A 143 0.17 -8.91 -10.94
N THR A 144 -0.65 -9.41 -10.03
CA THR A 144 -1.48 -10.61 -10.27
C THR A 144 -2.45 -10.44 -11.43
N ILE A 145 -3.08 -9.26 -11.56
CA ILE A 145 -4.02 -8.97 -12.65
C ILE A 145 -3.37 -9.00 -14.04
N SER A 146 -2.10 -8.59 -14.13
CA SER A 146 -1.35 -8.59 -15.41
C SER A 146 -1.16 -9.98 -16.02
N ARG A 147 -1.37 -11.03 -15.21
CA ARG A 147 -1.28 -12.42 -15.63
C ARG A 147 -2.56 -12.90 -16.31
N TYR A 148 -3.67 -12.22 -16.08
CA TYR A 148 -4.97 -12.49 -16.71
C TYR A 148 -5.22 -11.61 -17.92
N VAL A 149 -4.85 -10.34 -17.81
CA VAL A 149 -5.14 -9.32 -18.81
C VAL A 149 -3.83 -8.75 -19.31
N ARG A 150 -3.63 -8.75 -20.63
CA ARG A 150 -2.45 -8.11 -21.23
C ARG A 150 -2.57 -6.60 -21.03
N ILE A 151 -1.76 -6.06 -20.11
CA ILE A 151 -1.75 -4.65 -19.71
C ILE A 151 -1.62 -3.71 -20.93
N SER A 152 -0.91 -4.12 -21.98
CA SER A 152 -0.68 -3.29 -23.17
C SER A 152 -1.95 -3.00 -23.98
N GLN A 153 -3.06 -3.68 -23.71
CA GLN A 153 -4.29 -3.56 -24.49
C GLN A 153 -5.41 -2.84 -23.74
N ILE A 154 -5.31 -2.69 -22.41
CA ILE A 154 -6.45 -2.23 -21.59
C ILE A 154 -5.98 -1.27 -20.49
N PRO A 155 -6.63 -0.10 -20.34
CA PRO A 155 -6.30 0.85 -19.29
C PRO A 155 -6.37 0.23 -17.90
N GLN A 156 -5.30 0.41 -17.12
CA GLN A 156 -5.23 0.02 -15.72
C GLN A 156 -4.73 1.19 -14.87
N ILE A 157 -5.45 1.48 -13.78
CA ILE A 157 -5.06 2.46 -12.77
C ILE A 157 -4.64 1.72 -11.51
N GLN A 158 -3.38 1.90 -11.11
CA GLN A 158 -2.81 1.39 -9.87
C GLN A 158 -2.93 2.46 -8.77
N ILE A 159 -3.94 2.35 -7.91
CA ILE A 159 -4.28 3.40 -6.94
C ILE A 159 -3.16 3.64 -5.92
N HIS A 160 -2.51 2.57 -5.46
CA HIS A 160 -1.44 2.63 -4.48
C HIS A 160 -0.05 2.36 -5.09
N GLY A 161 0.09 2.51 -6.40
CA GLY A 161 1.29 2.07 -7.11
C GLY A 161 1.50 0.55 -7.05
N ASP A 162 2.64 0.10 -7.55
CA ASP A 162 2.98 -1.33 -7.58
C ASP A 162 4.46 -1.62 -7.26
N LEU A 163 4.82 -2.91 -7.28
CA LEU A 163 6.14 -3.40 -6.85
C LEU A 163 7.28 -3.17 -7.84
N LYS A 164 7.00 -2.83 -9.11
CA LYS A 164 8.02 -2.69 -10.17
C LYS A 164 7.99 -1.34 -10.89
N ASN A 165 6.88 -0.61 -10.84
CA ASN A 165 6.73 0.66 -11.50
C ASN A 165 7.53 1.74 -10.77
N ILE A 166 8.50 2.34 -11.48
CA ILE A 166 9.37 3.39 -10.95
C ILE A 166 8.62 4.73 -10.89
N ASP A 167 7.70 4.96 -11.83
CA ASP A 167 6.93 6.20 -11.95
C ASP A 167 5.72 6.22 -11.01
N ASN A 168 5.22 5.04 -10.64
CA ASN A 168 4.16 4.86 -9.65
C ASN A 168 4.52 3.74 -8.66
N PRO A 169 5.54 3.96 -7.81
CA PRO A 169 5.99 2.95 -6.86
C PRO A 169 4.97 2.79 -5.74
N MET A 170 5.07 1.67 -5.01
CA MET A 170 4.24 1.41 -3.82
C MET A 170 4.10 2.66 -2.92
N ILE A 171 2.85 3.08 -2.77
CA ILE A 171 2.38 4.12 -1.85
C ILE A 171 1.84 3.38 -0.63
N PHE A 172 2.58 3.46 0.47
CA PHE A 172 2.24 2.85 1.75
C PHE A 172 2.60 3.84 2.84
N GLY A 173 1.66 4.12 3.75
CA GLY A 173 1.80 5.17 4.75
C GLY A 173 1.38 6.56 4.27
N PHE A 174 1.72 7.56 5.09
CA PHE A 174 1.41 8.96 4.84
C PHE A 174 2.68 9.73 4.47
N ALA A 175 2.71 10.40 3.31
CA ALA A 175 3.85 11.22 2.92
C ALA A 175 3.90 12.48 3.81
N ALA A 176 4.98 12.68 4.58
CA ALA A 176 5.16 13.91 5.37
C ALA A 176 6.63 14.35 5.49
N SER A 177 6.87 15.63 5.16
CA SER A 177 7.81 16.50 5.89
C SER A 177 7.32 17.97 5.83
N ASN A 178 7.74 18.78 6.79
CA ASN A 178 6.84 19.69 7.53
C ASN A 178 6.65 21.12 6.97
N GLU A 179 7.31 21.53 5.90
CA GLU A 179 7.03 22.80 5.22
C GLU A 179 6.12 22.61 3.99
N ASP A 180 6.18 21.42 3.36
CA ASP A 180 5.31 21.02 2.25
C ASP A 180 3.91 20.59 2.71
N SER A 181 3.68 20.37 4.01
CA SER A 181 2.45 19.77 4.56
C SER A 181 1.23 20.69 4.54
N LYS A 182 1.42 22.02 4.57
CA LYS A 182 0.33 23.00 4.41
C LYS A 182 -0.09 23.14 2.95
N ASP A 183 0.89 23.17 2.05
CA ASP A 183 0.68 23.15 0.60
C ASP A 183 0.07 21.80 0.16
N LEU A 184 0.42 20.68 0.81
CA LEU A 184 -0.17 19.35 0.61
C LEU A 184 -1.58 19.16 1.14
N LEU A 185 -2.11 20.04 1.99
CA LEU A 185 -3.55 20.03 2.33
C LEU A 185 -4.36 20.70 1.21
N GLU A 186 -3.85 21.80 0.65
CA GLU A 186 -4.40 22.41 -0.57
C GLU A 186 -4.14 21.53 -1.81
N LYS A 187 -3.04 20.77 -1.83
CA LYS A 187 -2.66 19.77 -2.84
C LYS A 187 -3.07 18.33 -2.47
N LYS A 188 -3.86 18.09 -1.41
CA LYS A 188 -4.51 16.78 -1.17
C LYS A 188 -5.80 16.66 -1.95
N ILE A 189 -6.34 17.80 -2.37
CA ILE A 189 -7.00 17.90 -3.65
C ILE A 189 -6.06 17.27 -4.67
N ILE A 190 -4.84 17.71 -4.92
CA ILE A 190 -3.95 17.10 -5.94
C ILE A 190 -3.62 15.60 -5.83
N ILE A 191 -3.43 14.88 -4.71
CA ILE A 191 -3.23 13.40 -4.79
C ILE A 191 -4.54 12.68 -5.07
N LEU A 192 -5.60 12.96 -4.30
CA LEU A 192 -6.94 12.46 -4.59
C LEU A 192 -7.38 12.91 -5.99
N CYS A 193 -6.99 14.10 -6.42
CA CYS A 193 -7.18 14.70 -7.73
C CYS A 193 -6.10 14.34 -8.73
N LEU A 194 -5.04 13.60 -8.43
CA LEU A 194 -4.13 13.02 -9.42
C LEU A 194 -4.61 11.62 -9.68
N THR A 195 -5.07 10.92 -8.64
CA THR A 195 -5.87 9.71 -8.77
C THR A 195 -7.16 10.00 -9.52
N LEU A 196 -7.94 11.04 -9.14
CA LEU A 196 -9.14 11.47 -9.86
C LEU A 196 -8.82 12.17 -11.18
N LYS A 197 -7.70 12.90 -11.36
CA LYS A 197 -7.34 13.48 -12.67
C LYS A 197 -6.77 12.44 -13.61
N ASN A 198 -6.10 11.40 -13.14
CA ASN A 198 -5.74 10.24 -13.97
C ASN A 198 -6.99 9.45 -14.33
N LEU A 199 -7.93 9.29 -13.39
CA LEU A 199 -9.26 8.73 -13.65
C LEU A 199 -10.04 9.58 -14.68
N ILE A 200 -10.10 10.90 -14.49
CA ILE A 200 -10.80 11.87 -15.35
C ILE A 200 -10.10 12.00 -16.72
N THR A 201 -8.78 12.02 -16.78
CA THR A 201 -8.01 12.09 -18.03
C THR A 201 -8.18 10.80 -18.82
N CYS A 202 -8.17 9.62 -18.17
CA CYS A 202 -8.58 8.36 -18.81
C CYS A 202 -10.03 8.40 -19.28
N ILE A 203 -10.97 8.93 -18.49
CA ILE A 203 -12.37 9.12 -18.91
C ILE A 203 -12.45 10.01 -20.16
N GLN A 204 -11.71 11.12 -20.19
CA GLN A 204 -11.76 12.14 -21.23
C GLN A 204 -11.09 11.69 -22.54
N THR A 205 -9.91 11.05 -22.48
CA THR A 205 -9.24 10.52 -23.68
C THR A 205 -10.03 9.38 -24.33
N MET A 206 -10.79 8.61 -23.55
CA MET A 206 -11.67 7.54 -24.07
C MET A 206 -13.03 8.03 -24.60
N SER A 207 -13.35 9.32 -24.47
CA SER A 207 -14.60 9.92 -24.97
C SER A 207 -14.45 10.66 -26.31
N LEU A 208 -13.23 10.73 -26.85
CA LEU A 208 -12.86 11.41 -28.11
C LEU A 208 -12.45 10.42 -29.23
N CYS A 209 -12.61 9.11 -29.01
CA CYS A 209 -12.44 8.05 -30.01
C CYS A 209 -13.78 7.36 -30.30
#